data_AF-A0A3B9N652-F1
#
_entry.id   AF-A0A3B9N652-F1
#
_cell.length_a   1.000
_cell.length_b   1.000
_cell.length_c   1.000
_cell.angle_alpha   90.00
_cell.angle_beta   90.00
_cell.angle_gamma   90.00
#
_symmetry.space_group_name_H-M   'P 1'
#
loop_
_entity.id
_entity.type
_entity.pdbx_description
1 polymer ?
#
loop_
_entity_poly.entity_id
_entity_poly.type
_entity_poly.pdbx_seq_one_letter_code
_entity_poly.pdbx_strand_id
1 'polypeptide(L)'
;MKRIKTKLWLGLGIIFLLSFLLFIINMISNQTISNKSKSLLEDNYASVKYTFDMLKILDDMNLIMLESSYLNNDPEKDYEISEMIQKFNKEFQEKLELQKQNITEIGEQKMTESLEHDYEFFLKQVKEQNTELYITAYDNLRENILNLYNLNIQTLEKKNIDIQNKANKIMSVHKKIGILVLFLMTVLATLLPFILINPIENLAIRIKTFYREKFNKELEVEGNHELEVLENLFEKVMLEFTEKKKDI
;
A
#
# COMPACT_ATOMS: atom_id res chain seq x y z
N MET A 1 21.79 -42.54 10.48
CA MET A 1 21.15 -41.44 11.23
C MET A 1 21.71 -40.11 10.72
N LYS A 2 20.88 -39.16 10.24
CA LYS A 2 21.38 -37.81 9.86
C LYS A 2 21.90 -37.09 11.12
N ARG A 3 23.06 -36.43 11.00
CA ARG A 3 23.70 -35.66 12.08
C ARG A 3 22.74 -34.58 12.60
N ILE A 4 22.73 -34.34 13.92
CA ILE A 4 21.87 -33.35 14.60
C ILE A 4 21.96 -31.97 13.92
N LYS A 5 23.18 -31.57 13.53
CA LYS A 5 23.47 -30.35 12.77
C LYS A 5 22.59 -30.20 11.52
N THR A 6 22.40 -31.27 10.75
CA THR A 6 21.62 -31.22 9.50
C THR A 6 20.13 -31.00 9.76
N LYS A 7 19.57 -31.63 10.79
CA LYS A 7 18.15 -31.47 11.14
C LYS A 7 17.85 -30.05 11.62
N LEU A 8 18.76 -29.48 12.42
CA LEU A 8 18.62 -28.14 12.97
C LEU A 8 18.73 -27.05 11.90
N TRP A 9 19.74 -27.14 11.03
CA TRP A 9 19.90 -26.23 9.90
C TRP A 9 18.75 -26.32 8.89
N LEU A 10 18.20 -27.51 8.66
CA LEU A 10 17.00 -27.66 7.81
C LEU A 10 15.79 -26.95 8.42
N GLY A 11 15.53 -27.12 9.72
CA GLY A 11 14.40 -26.48 10.39
C GLY A 11 14.51 -24.95 10.37
N LEU A 12 15.66 -24.42 10.80
CA LEU A 12 15.95 -22.98 10.75
C LEU A 12 15.89 -22.42 9.32
N GLY A 13 16.52 -23.10 8.37
CA GLY A 13 16.59 -22.66 6.98
C GLY A 13 15.21 -22.60 6.32
N ILE A 14 14.34 -23.59 6.57
CA ILE A 14 12.98 -23.60 6.03
C ILE A 14 12.17 -22.43 6.58
N ILE A 15 12.22 -22.17 7.90
CA ILE A 15 11.44 -21.09 8.49
C ILE A 15 11.98 -19.73 8.06
N PHE A 16 13.30 -19.57 7.99
CA PHE A 16 13.93 -18.36 7.45
C PHE A 16 13.50 -18.11 6.01
N LEU A 17 13.56 -19.12 5.14
CA LEU A 17 13.16 -19.00 3.74
C LEU A 17 11.67 -18.67 3.59
N LEU A 18 10.80 -19.29 4.37
CA LEU A 18 9.37 -18.96 4.41
C LEU A 18 9.13 -17.51 4.85
N SER A 19 9.83 -17.06 5.90
CA SER A 19 9.73 -15.69 6.41
C SER A 19 10.20 -14.67 5.37
N PHE A 20 11.31 -14.97 4.69
CA PHE A 20 11.88 -14.13 3.66
C PHE A 20 10.97 -14.01 2.43
N LEU A 21 10.41 -15.13 1.97
CA LEU A 21 9.43 -15.12 0.87
C LEU A 21 8.18 -14.32 1.24
N LEU A 22 7.66 -14.48 2.46
CA LEU A 22 6.54 -13.68 2.94
C LEU A 22 6.87 -12.20 2.96
N PHE A 23 8.06 -11.83 3.40
CA PHE A 23 8.51 -10.44 3.39
C PHE A 23 8.52 -9.85 1.97
N ILE A 24 9.10 -10.56 1.00
CA ILE A 24 9.13 -10.13 -0.40
C ILE A 24 7.71 -9.98 -0.97
N ILE A 25 6.85 -10.97 -0.75
CA ILE A 25 5.47 -10.95 -1.27
C ILE A 25 4.69 -9.78 -0.65
N ASN A 26 4.85 -9.52 0.65
CA ASN A 26 4.24 -8.36 1.30
C ASN A 26 4.72 -7.05 0.68
N MET A 27 6.03 -6.90 0.48
CA MET A 27 6.62 -5.70 -0.10
C MET A 27 6.10 -5.43 -1.51
N ILE A 28 6.11 -6.44 -2.39
CA ILE A 28 5.59 -6.35 -3.76
C ILE A 28 4.09 -6.02 -3.76
N SER A 29 3.32 -6.69 -2.89
CA SER A 29 1.86 -6.49 -2.82
C SER A 29 1.52 -5.06 -2.38
N ASN A 30 2.18 -4.55 -1.34
CA ASN A 30 1.98 -3.19 -0.85
C ASN A 30 2.34 -2.14 -1.89
N GLN A 31 3.48 -2.32 -2.57
CA GLN A 31 3.88 -1.44 -3.68
C GLN A 31 2.82 -1.43 -4.78
N THR A 32 2.30 -2.60 -5.16
CA THR A 32 1.29 -2.73 -6.21
C THR A 32 -0.03 -2.07 -5.83
N ILE A 33 -0.50 -2.26 -4.59
CA ILE A 33 -1.73 -1.64 -4.08
C ILE A 33 -1.57 -0.11 -4.05
N SER A 34 -0.43 0.37 -3.54
CA SER A 34 -0.12 1.80 -3.45
C SER A 34 -0.06 2.45 -4.84
N ASN A 35 0.68 1.86 -5.77
CA ASN A 35 0.80 2.39 -7.13
C ASN A 35 -0.56 2.40 -7.86
N LYS A 36 -1.37 1.35 -7.73
CA LYS A 36 -2.71 1.30 -8.31
C LYS A 36 -3.65 2.35 -7.71
N SER A 37 -3.60 2.55 -6.39
CA SER A 37 -4.37 3.60 -5.73
C SER A 37 -3.94 4.99 -6.18
N LYS A 38 -2.64 5.21 -6.37
CA LYS A 38 -2.10 6.49 -6.82
C LYS A 38 -2.52 6.83 -8.25
N SER A 39 -2.34 5.91 -9.19
CA SER A 39 -2.79 6.14 -10.59
C SER A 39 -4.31 6.33 -10.66
N LEU A 40 -5.09 5.53 -9.91
CA LEU A 40 -6.54 5.73 -9.84
C LEU A 40 -6.91 7.14 -9.37
N LEU A 41 -6.20 7.67 -8.37
CA LEU A 41 -6.43 9.03 -7.87
C LEU A 41 -5.97 10.07 -8.89
N GLU A 42 -4.77 9.97 -9.45
CA GLU A 42 -4.26 10.96 -10.40
C GLU A 42 -5.14 11.12 -11.63
N ASP A 43 -5.56 10.00 -12.23
CA ASP A 43 -6.30 9.99 -13.48
C ASP A 43 -7.78 10.38 -13.27
N ASN A 44 -8.49 9.71 -12.34
CA ASN A 44 -9.93 9.89 -12.21
C ASN A 44 -10.32 11.12 -11.36
N TYR A 45 -9.51 11.50 -10.37
CA TYR A 45 -9.78 12.71 -9.58
C TYR A 45 -9.61 13.96 -10.43
N ALA A 46 -8.71 13.96 -11.40
CA ALA A 46 -8.52 15.06 -12.33
C ALA A 46 -9.80 15.35 -13.13
N SER A 47 -10.40 14.34 -13.78
CA SER A 47 -11.67 14.51 -14.51
C SER A 47 -12.82 14.95 -13.59
N VAL A 48 -12.92 14.40 -12.37
CA VAL A 48 -13.90 14.85 -11.37
C VAL A 48 -13.70 16.31 -11.01
N LYS A 49 -12.45 16.75 -10.84
CA LYS A 49 -12.13 18.14 -10.53
C LYS A 49 -12.44 19.08 -11.69
N TYR A 50 -12.10 18.71 -12.92
CA TYR A 50 -12.37 19.54 -14.10
C TYR A 50 -13.87 19.74 -14.31
N THR A 51 -14.66 18.66 -14.18
CA THR A 51 -16.12 18.74 -14.27
C THR A 51 -16.74 19.56 -13.13
N PHE A 52 -16.24 19.43 -11.90
CA PHE A 52 -16.65 20.30 -10.80
C PHE A 52 -16.34 21.78 -11.04
N ASP A 53 -15.11 22.09 -11.48
CA ASP A 53 -14.70 23.46 -11.80
C ASP A 53 -15.56 24.03 -12.95
N MET A 54 -15.84 23.25 -13.99
CA MET A 54 -16.73 23.65 -15.09
C MET A 54 -18.16 23.94 -14.61
N LEU A 55 -18.73 23.13 -13.71
CA LEU A 55 -20.04 23.40 -13.11
C LEU A 55 -20.05 24.72 -12.35
N LYS A 56 -19.02 24.97 -11.53
CA LYS A 56 -18.92 26.22 -10.79
C LYS A 56 -18.83 27.42 -11.72
N ILE A 57 -17.97 27.35 -12.74
CA ILE A 57 -17.80 28.41 -13.74
C ILE A 57 -19.12 28.65 -14.50
N LEU A 58 -19.86 27.60 -14.82
CA LEU A 58 -21.17 27.67 -15.47
C LEU A 58 -22.25 28.29 -14.56
N ASP A 59 -22.31 27.89 -13.29
CA ASP A 59 -23.24 28.45 -12.31
C ASP A 59 -22.95 29.96 -12.07
N ASP A 60 -21.66 30.34 -11.96
CA ASP A 60 -21.24 31.74 -11.83
C ASP A 60 -21.69 32.57 -13.06
N MET A 61 -21.53 32.02 -14.27
CA MET A 61 -22.02 32.64 -15.50
C MET A 61 -23.53 32.81 -15.52
N ASN A 62 -24.27 31.83 -15.01
CA ASN A 62 -25.73 31.92 -14.95
C ASN A 62 -26.21 33.02 -14.02
N LEU A 63 -25.53 33.23 -12.89
CA LEU A 63 -25.82 34.36 -12.00
C LEU A 63 -25.60 35.71 -12.71
N ILE A 64 -24.51 35.84 -13.47
CA ILE A 64 -24.19 37.05 -14.25
C ILE A 64 -25.26 37.30 -15.32
N MET A 65 -25.68 36.26 -16.04
CA MET A 65 -26.70 36.37 -17.08
C MET A 65 -28.07 36.73 -16.50
N LEU A 66 -28.42 36.18 -15.33
CA LEU A 66 -29.62 36.60 -14.61
C LEU A 66 -29.53 38.07 -14.20
N GLU A 67 -28.43 38.51 -13.58
CA GLU A 67 -28.24 39.90 -13.14
C GLU A 67 -28.29 40.88 -14.32
N SER A 68 -27.63 40.57 -15.44
CA SER A 68 -27.66 41.40 -16.65
C SER A 68 -29.07 41.52 -17.26
N SER A 69 -29.92 40.48 -17.13
CA SER A 69 -31.30 40.49 -17.61
C SER A 69 -32.21 41.44 -16.81
N TYR A 70 -31.83 41.81 -15.58
CA TYR A 70 -32.58 42.74 -14.72
C TYR A 70 -32.10 44.20 -14.78
N LEU A 71 -30.96 44.48 -15.42
CA LEU A 71 -30.32 45.79 -15.41
C LEU A 71 -30.48 46.50 -16.77
N ASN A 72 -31.17 47.64 -16.78
CA ASN A 72 -31.37 48.47 -17.97
C ASN A 72 -30.10 49.24 -18.39
N ASN A 73 -29.77 49.20 -19.68
CA ASN A 73 -29.10 50.22 -20.51
C ASN A 73 -28.06 51.12 -19.81
N ASP A 74 -27.01 50.53 -19.24
CA ASP A 74 -25.83 51.24 -18.75
C ASP A 74 -24.59 50.81 -19.55
N PRO A 75 -24.01 51.70 -20.38
CA PRO A 75 -22.83 51.39 -21.20
C PRO A 75 -21.61 50.92 -20.40
N GLU A 76 -21.49 51.32 -19.13
CA GLU A 76 -20.39 50.90 -18.26
C GLU A 76 -20.56 49.44 -17.82
N LYS A 77 -21.80 48.99 -17.62
CA LYS A 77 -22.15 47.59 -17.30
C LYS A 77 -22.01 46.65 -18.49
N ASP A 78 -22.26 47.14 -19.71
CA ASP A 78 -22.06 46.35 -20.93
C ASP A 78 -20.57 45.97 -21.11
N TYR A 79 -19.65 46.87 -20.74
CA TYR A 79 -18.22 46.59 -20.76
C TYR A 79 -17.83 45.54 -19.70
N GLU A 80 -18.33 45.70 -18.46
CA GLU A 80 -18.07 44.76 -17.36
C GLU A 80 -18.59 43.34 -17.68
N ILE A 81 -19.81 43.22 -18.20
CA ILE A 81 -20.39 41.93 -18.62
C ILE A 81 -19.54 41.28 -19.73
N SER A 82 -19.03 42.07 -20.69
CA SER A 82 -18.16 41.56 -21.75
C SER A 82 -16.86 40.98 -21.18
N GLU A 83 -16.25 41.65 -20.21
CA GLU A 83 -15.04 41.17 -19.53
C GLU A 83 -15.30 39.87 -18.75
N MET A 84 -16.44 39.79 -18.04
CA MET A 84 -16.85 38.60 -17.32
C MET A 84 -17.10 37.41 -18.26
N ILE A 85 -17.74 37.62 -19.41
CA ILE A 85 -17.94 36.59 -20.44
C ILE A 85 -16.59 36.11 -20.99
N GLN A 86 -15.65 37.01 -21.24
CA GLN A 86 -14.30 36.64 -21.69
C GLN A 86 -13.56 35.80 -20.66
N LYS A 87 -13.67 36.17 -19.37
CA LYS A 87 -13.09 35.40 -18.26
C LYS A 87 -13.72 34.02 -18.16
N PHE A 88 -15.05 33.93 -18.20
CA PHE A 88 -15.78 32.66 -18.25
C PHE A 88 -15.27 31.77 -19.39
N ASN A 89 -15.19 32.32 -20.61
CA ASN A 89 -14.74 31.57 -21.78
C ASN A 89 -13.33 31.00 -21.59
N LYS A 90 -12.42 31.83 -21.07
CA LYS A 90 -11.04 31.42 -20.83
C LYS A 90 -10.95 30.31 -19.78
N GLU A 91 -11.61 30.48 -18.64
CA GLU A 91 -11.56 29.52 -17.53
C GLU A 91 -12.24 28.20 -17.89
N PHE A 92 -13.40 28.25 -18.55
CA PHE A 92 -14.11 27.06 -18.99
C PHE A 92 -13.31 26.28 -20.05
N GLN A 93 -12.80 26.98 -21.08
CA GLN A 93 -12.00 26.34 -22.13
C GLN A 93 -10.75 25.67 -21.54
N GLU A 94 -10.08 26.29 -20.57
CA GLU A 94 -8.93 25.68 -19.89
C GLU A 94 -9.31 24.32 -19.26
N LYS A 95 -10.45 24.25 -18.55
CA LYS A 95 -10.90 22.99 -17.93
C LYS A 95 -11.37 21.97 -18.95
N LEU A 96 -12.03 22.40 -20.02
CA LEU A 96 -12.43 21.52 -21.12
C LEU A 96 -11.21 20.91 -21.84
N GLU A 97 -10.16 21.68 -22.09
CA GLU A 97 -8.93 21.16 -22.71
C GLU A 97 -8.19 20.18 -21.79
N LEU A 98 -8.14 20.45 -20.49
CA LEU A 98 -7.62 19.49 -19.51
C LEU A 98 -8.44 18.18 -19.50
N GLN A 99 -9.76 18.29 -19.60
CA GLN A 99 -10.65 17.13 -19.69
C GLN A 99 -10.41 16.31 -20.98
N LYS A 100 -10.25 16.97 -22.14
CA LYS A 100 -9.93 16.30 -23.42
C LYS A 100 -8.60 15.56 -23.39
N GLN A 101 -7.63 16.06 -22.63
CA GLN A 101 -6.31 15.43 -22.48
C GLN A 101 -6.32 14.29 -21.44
N ASN A 102 -7.38 14.18 -20.63
CA ASN A 102 -7.50 13.24 -19.52
C ASN A 102 -8.69 12.30 -19.71
N ILE A 103 -8.73 11.59 -20.83
CA ILE A 103 -9.73 10.54 -21.08
C ILE A 103 -9.26 9.24 -20.41
N THR A 104 -9.97 8.83 -19.37
CA THR A 104 -9.60 7.73 -18.46
C THR A 104 -10.57 6.55 -18.53
N GLU A 105 -11.84 6.80 -18.87
CA GLU A 105 -12.89 5.78 -18.84
C GLU A 105 -13.52 5.51 -20.22
N ILE A 106 -14.07 4.29 -20.36
CA ILE A 106 -14.80 3.89 -21.56
C ILE A 106 -16.06 4.75 -21.68
N GLY A 107 -16.23 5.41 -22.83
CA GLY A 107 -17.37 6.29 -23.10
C GLY A 107 -17.13 7.76 -22.75
N GLU A 108 -16.09 8.07 -21.97
CA GLU A 108 -15.74 9.45 -21.57
C GLU A 108 -15.42 10.35 -22.77
N GLN A 109 -14.76 9.79 -23.79
CA GLN A 109 -14.47 10.52 -25.03
C GLN A 109 -15.74 11.08 -25.69
N LYS A 110 -16.76 10.24 -25.89
CA LYS A 110 -18.02 10.67 -26.54
C LYS A 110 -18.76 11.73 -25.72
N MET A 111 -18.72 11.60 -24.40
CA MET A 111 -19.34 12.57 -23.50
C MET A 111 -18.57 13.90 -23.52
N THR A 112 -17.24 13.86 -23.63
CA THR A 112 -16.40 15.06 -23.76
C THR A 112 -16.64 15.76 -25.11
N GLU A 113 -16.78 15.00 -26.20
CA GLU A 113 -17.14 15.54 -27.52
C GLU A 113 -18.55 16.17 -27.50
N SER A 114 -19.51 15.52 -26.84
CA SER A 114 -20.85 16.10 -26.65
C SER A 114 -20.80 17.38 -25.80
N LEU A 115 -19.97 17.41 -24.76
CA LEU A 115 -19.81 18.55 -23.87
C LEU A 115 -19.26 19.77 -24.61
N GLU A 116 -18.29 19.53 -25.50
CA GLU A 116 -17.74 20.56 -26.38
C GLU A 116 -18.81 21.15 -27.29
N HIS A 117 -19.67 20.31 -27.88
CA HIS A 117 -20.77 20.78 -28.72
C HIS A 117 -21.79 21.62 -27.94
N ASP A 118 -22.19 21.17 -26.76
CA ASP A 118 -23.13 21.90 -25.89
C ASP A 118 -22.52 23.24 -25.43
N TYR A 119 -21.20 23.28 -25.20
CA TYR A 119 -20.48 24.49 -24.85
C TYR A 119 -20.47 25.50 -26.00
N GLU A 120 -20.17 25.07 -27.23
CA GLU A 120 -20.25 25.93 -28.41
C GLU A 120 -21.66 26.49 -28.62
N PHE A 121 -22.69 25.65 -28.43
CA PHE A 121 -24.07 26.07 -28.53
C PHE A 121 -24.44 27.09 -27.44
N PHE A 122 -24.00 26.88 -26.20
CA PHE A 122 -24.17 27.82 -25.09
C PHE A 122 -23.54 29.18 -25.39
N LEU A 123 -22.29 29.22 -25.86
CA LEU A 123 -21.60 30.46 -26.23
C LEU A 123 -22.33 31.24 -27.32
N LYS A 124 -22.92 30.52 -28.29
CA LYS A 124 -23.74 31.15 -29.34
C LYS A 124 -24.96 31.84 -28.73
N GLN A 125 -25.67 31.19 -27.80
CA GLN A 125 -26.87 31.77 -27.18
C GLN A 125 -26.53 32.95 -26.26
N VAL A 126 -25.40 32.90 -25.55
CA VAL A 126 -24.86 34.02 -24.76
C VAL A 126 -24.63 35.24 -25.67
N LYS A 127 -24.01 35.04 -26.83
CA LYS A 127 -23.70 36.12 -27.78
C LYS A 127 -24.94 36.69 -28.46
N GLU A 128 -25.91 35.84 -28.80
CA GLU A 128 -27.15 36.22 -29.47
C GLU A 128 -28.20 36.83 -28.51
N GLN A 129 -27.93 36.80 -27.19
CA GLN A 129 -28.84 37.28 -26.13
C GLN A 129 -30.25 36.66 -26.22
N ASN A 130 -30.34 35.42 -26.71
CA ASN A 130 -31.60 34.72 -26.84
C ASN A 130 -31.98 34.05 -25.51
N THR A 131 -32.80 34.70 -24.70
CA THR A 131 -33.17 34.23 -23.35
C THR A 131 -33.85 32.86 -23.35
N GLU A 132 -34.68 32.55 -24.35
CA GLU A 132 -35.41 31.28 -24.41
C GLU A 132 -34.46 30.11 -24.70
N LEU A 133 -33.60 30.26 -25.72
CA LEU A 133 -32.63 29.23 -26.08
C LEU A 133 -31.46 29.14 -25.10
N TYR A 134 -31.13 30.23 -24.39
CA TYR A 134 -30.10 30.25 -23.36
C TYR A 134 -30.41 29.26 -22.24
N ILE A 135 -31.65 29.22 -21.73
CA ILE A 135 -32.05 28.30 -20.66
C ILE A 135 -31.83 26.85 -21.08
N THR A 136 -32.26 26.50 -22.30
CA THR A 136 -32.04 25.15 -22.85
C THR A 136 -30.56 24.84 -23.04
N ALA A 137 -29.77 25.80 -23.54
CA ALA A 137 -28.33 25.62 -23.73
C ALA A 137 -27.59 25.41 -22.39
N TYR A 138 -27.98 26.18 -21.37
CA TYR A 138 -27.47 26.06 -20.01
C TYR A 138 -27.78 24.69 -19.41
N ASP A 139 -29.05 24.26 -19.47
CA ASP A 139 -29.49 22.99 -18.88
C ASP A 139 -28.80 21.80 -19.55
N ASN A 140 -28.69 21.79 -20.89
CA ASN A 140 -27.99 20.75 -21.64
C ASN A 140 -26.50 20.67 -21.25
N LEU A 141 -25.82 21.83 -21.25
CA LEU A 141 -24.40 21.90 -20.89
C LEU A 141 -24.19 21.41 -19.46
N ARG A 142 -25.02 21.86 -18.52
CA ARG A 142 -24.95 21.46 -17.11
C ARG A 142 -25.22 19.96 -16.92
N GLU A 143 -26.24 19.42 -17.58
CA GLU A 143 -26.55 17.99 -17.54
C GLU A 143 -25.39 17.15 -18.05
N ASN A 144 -24.77 17.58 -19.16
CA ASN A 144 -23.66 16.85 -19.75
C ASN A 144 -22.41 16.85 -18.85
N ILE A 145 -22.08 18.00 -18.22
CA ILE A 145 -21.01 18.05 -17.21
C ILE A 145 -21.31 17.13 -16.03
N LEU A 146 -22.56 17.12 -15.54
CA LEU A 146 -22.98 16.23 -14.43
C LEU A 146 -22.89 14.75 -14.82
N ASN A 147 -23.27 14.40 -16.05
CA ASN A 147 -23.16 13.04 -16.54
C ASN A 147 -21.69 12.59 -16.59
N LEU A 148 -20.79 13.46 -17.05
CA LEU A 148 -19.35 13.21 -17.09
C LEU A 148 -18.74 13.08 -15.68
N TYR A 149 -19.15 13.95 -14.76
CA TYR A 149 -18.81 13.88 -13.33
C TYR A 149 -19.26 12.56 -12.72
N ASN A 150 -20.52 12.17 -12.96
CA ASN A 150 -21.11 10.95 -12.42
C ASN A 150 -20.44 9.68 -12.94
N LEU A 151 -20.10 9.63 -14.25
CA LEU A 151 -19.35 8.52 -14.82
C LEU A 151 -18.01 8.32 -14.11
N ASN A 152 -17.26 9.42 -13.93
CA ASN A 152 -15.94 9.39 -13.33
C ASN A 152 -15.98 9.05 -11.84
N ILE A 153 -16.88 9.64 -11.06
CA ILE A 153 -16.96 9.37 -9.61
C ILE A 153 -17.44 7.94 -9.33
N GLN A 154 -18.45 7.44 -10.05
CA GLN A 154 -18.92 6.06 -9.88
C GLN A 154 -17.84 5.05 -10.25
N THR A 155 -17.08 5.32 -11.31
CA THR A 155 -15.99 4.43 -11.73
C THR A 155 -14.83 4.48 -10.74
N LEU A 156 -14.50 5.65 -10.20
CA LEU A 156 -13.52 5.82 -9.12
C LEU A 156 -13.92 5.04 -7.87
N GLU A 157 -15.17 5.17 -7.41
CA GLU A 157 -15.70 4.45 -6.24
C GLU A 157 -15.61 2.93 -6.44
N LYS A 158 -16.03 2.43 -7.60
CA LYS A 158 -15.97 1.01 -7.94
C LYS A 158 -14.53 0.49 -7.96
N LYS A 159 -13.61 1.18 -8.64
CA LYS A 159 -12.19 0.80 -8.70
C LYS A 159 -11.54 0.85 -7.30
N ASN A 160 -11.91 1.82 -6.46
CA ASN A 160 -11.43 1.91 -5.08
C ASN A 160 -11.89 0.71 -4.24
N ILE A 161 -13.17 0.33 -4.32
CA ILE A 161 -13.71 -0.86 -3.64
C ILE A 161 -12.97 -2.12 -4.12
N ASP A 162 -12.70 -2.26 -5.42
CA ASP A 162 -11.94 -3.38 -5.96
C ASP A 162 -10.50 -3.45 -5.45
N ILE A 163 -9.83 -2.30 -5.32
CA ILE A 163 -8.49 -2.21 -4.72
C ILE A 163 -8.53 -2.63 -3.26
N GLN A 164 -9.50 -2.13 -2.48
CA GLN A 164 -9.67 -2.48 -1.07
C GLN A 164 -9.97 -3.98 -0.88
N ASN A 165 -10.86 -4.55 -1.68
CA ASN A 165 -11.19 -5.97 -1.62
C ASN A 165 -9.97 -6.86 -1.95
N LYS A 166 -9.18 -6.48 -2.97
CA LYS A 166 -7.93 -7.16 -3.31
C LYS A 166 -6.91 -7.06 -2.17
N ALA A 167 -6.73 -5.87 -1.61
CA ALA A 167 -5.84 -5.64 -0.47
C ALA A 167 -6.24 -6.48 0.76
N ASN A 168 -7.52 -6.48 1.11
CA ASN A 168 -8.06 -7.25 2.23
C ASN A 168 -7.87 -8.76 2.05
N LYS A 169 -8.09 -9.28 0.83
CA LYS A 169 -7.85 -10.69 0.52
C LYS A 169 -6.38 -11.06 0.71
N ILE A 170 -5.46 -10.23 0.19
CA ILE A 170 -4.01 -10.42 0.34
C ILE A 170 -3.62 -10.36 1.82
N MET A 171 -4.10 -9.37 2.56
CA MET A 171 -3.79 -9.17 3.98
C MET A 171 -4.32 -10.33 4.85
N SER A 172 -5.51 -10.86 4.53
CA SER A 172 -6.09 -12.02 5.22
C SER A 172 -5.23 -13.28 5.07
N VAL A 173 -4.71 -13.55 3.86
CA VAL A 173 -3.80 -14.68 3.62
C VAL A 173 -2.49 -14.48 4.36
N HIS A 174 -1.89 -13.29 4.28
CA HIS A 174 -0.64 -12.99 4.99
C HIS A 174 -0.77 -13.13 6.50
N LYS A 175 -1.88 -12.68 7.08
CA LYS A 175 -2.16 -12.86 8.51
C LYS A 175 -2.14 -14.33 8.91
N LYS A 176 -2.81 -15.19 8.15
CA LYS A 176 -2.85 -16.64 8.44
C LYS A 176 -1.47 -17.28 8.36
N ILE A 177 -0.70 -16.97 7.32
CA ILE A 177 0.65 -17.53 7.16
C ILE A 177 1.61 -16.96 8.20
N GLY A 178 1.53 -15.67 8.52
CA GLY A 178 2.34 -15.02 9.55
C GLY A 178 2.13 -15.65 10.92
N ILE A 179 0.88 -15.94 11.31
CA ILE A 179 0.57 -16.66 12.56
C ILE A 179 1.21 -18.05 12.56
N LEU A 180 1.12 -18.78 11.43
CA LEU A 180 1.73 -20.11 11.32
C LEU A 180 3.26 -20.07 11.47
N VAL A 181 3.93 -19.13 10.80
CA VAL A 181 5.39 -18.96 10.90
C VAL A 181 5.81 -18.59 12.31
N LEU A 182 5.07 -17.68 12.96
CA LEU A 182 5.33 -17.30 14.35
C LEU A 182 5.17 -18.50 15.29
N PHE A 183 4.12 -19.29 15.11
CA PHE A 183 3.91 -20.51 15.88
C PHE A 183 5.06 -21.51 15.71
N LEU A 184 5.51 -21.76 14.47
CA LEU A 184 6.64 -22.63 14.17
C LEU A 184 7.95 -22.13 14.78
N MET A 185 8.18 -20.81 14.75
CA MET A 185 9.33 -20.19 15.42
C MET A 185 9.31 -20.42 16.93
N THR A 186 8.15 -20.23 17.58
CA THR A 186 8.01 -20.48 19.02
C THR A 186 8.28 -21.95 19.37
N VAL A 187 7.70 -22.88 18.61
CA VAL A 187 7.94 -24.31 18.78
C VAL A 187 9.43 -24.63 18.63
N LEU A 188 10.10 -24.09 17.60
CA LEU A 188 11.52 -24.31 17.41
C LEU A 188 12.38 -23.71 18.54
N ALA A 189 12.05 -22.51 19.01
CA ALA A 189 12.75 -21.86 20.11
C ALA A 189 12.66 -22.68 21.41
N THR A 190 11.52 -23.30 21.68
CA THR A 190 11.36 -24.21 22.83
C THR A 190 12.03 -25.58 22.65
N LEU A 191 12.15 -26.08 21.42
CA LEU A 191 12.81 -27.36 21.10
C LEU A 191 14.34 -27.29 21.09
N LEU A 192 14.90 -26.13 20.76
CA LEU A 192 16.34 -25.91 20.61
C LEU A 192 17.15 -26.32 21.86
N PRO A 193 16.77 -25.90 23.09
CA PRO A 193 17.43 -26.34 24.31
C PRO A 193 17.40 -27.85 24.51
N PHE A 194 16.27 -28.50 24.21
CA PHE A 194 16.12 -29.94 24.38
C PHE A 194 17.03 -30.75 23.43
N ILE A 195 17.22 -30.27 22.20
CA ILE A 195 17.99 -30.98 21.17
C ILE A 195 19.50 -30.74 21.33
N LEU A 196 19.91 -29.54 21.75
CA LEU A 196 21.32 -29.15 21.80
C LEU A 196 21.87 -29.00 23.23
N ILE A 197 21.19 -28.26 24.10
CA ILE A 197 21.71 -27.85 25.40
C ILE A 197 21.64 -29.02 26.40
N ASN A 198 20.45 -29.62 26.59
CA ASN A 198 20.25 -30.69 27.57
C ASN A 198 21.21 -31.88 27.38
N PRO A 199 21.51 -32.37 26.16
CA PRO A 199 22.47 -33.45 25.98
C PRO A 199 23.90 -33.07 26.37
N ILE A 200 24.32 -31.82 26.13
CA ILE A 200 25.65 -31.31 26.51
C ILE A 200 25.77 -31.25 28.02
N GLU A 201 24.76 -30.68 28.69
CA GLU A 201 24.70 -30.62 30.15
C GLU A 201 24.71 -32.01 30.79
N ASN A 202 23.89 -32.93 30.29
CA ASN A 202 23.87 -34.32 30.77
C ASN A 202 25.20 -35.04 30.53
N LEU A 203 25.93 -34.72 29.46
CA LEU A 203 27.27 -35.25 29.21
C LEU A 203 28.28 -34.69 30.22
N ALA A 204 28.24 -33.38 30.48
CA ALA A 204 29.09 -32.72 31.47
C ALA A 204 28.88 -33.34 32.86
N ILE A 205 27.62 -33.54 33.28
CA ILE A 205 27.28 -34.21 34.55
C ILE A 205 27.88 -35.63 34.59
N ARG A 206 27.71 -36.42 33.52
CA ARG A 206 28.26 -37.78 33.47
C ARG A 206 29.79 -37.81 33.53
N ILE A 207 30.49 -36.88 32.88
CA ILE A 207 31.95 -36.78 32.94
C ILE A 207 32.40 -36.39 34.35
N LYS A 208 31.72 -35.44 34.99
CA LYS A 208 32.02 -35.05 36.39
C LYS A 208 31.84 -36.23 37.35
N THR A 209 30.75 -37.00 37.20
CA THR A 209 30.53 -38.22 37.99
C THR A 209 31.61 -39.26 37.73
N PHE A 210 31.96 -39.51 36.46
CA PHE A 210 33.02 -40.43 36.08
C PHE A 210 34.38 -40.04 36.68
N TYR A 211 34.75 -38.75 36.64
CA TYR A 211 35.99 -38.26 37.24
C TYR A 211 36.01 -38.54 38.74
N ARG A 212 34.90 -38.25 39.43
CA ARG A 212 34.77 -38.51 40.88
C ARG A 212 34.95 -39.99 41.20
N GLU A 213 34.26 -40.87 40.50
CA GLU A 213 34.33 -42.32 40.76
C GLU A 213 35.71 -42.91 40.41
N LYS A 214 36.32 -42.45 39.31
CA LYS A 214 37.59 -43.03 38.81
C LYS A 214 38.82 -42.54 39.58
N PHE A 215 38.81 -41.28 40.02
CA PHE A 215 39.97 -40.64 40.65
C PHE A 215 39.76 -40.35 42.13
N ASN A 216 38.54 -40.55 42.65
CA ASN A 216 38.16 -40.24 44.03
C ASN A 216 38.45 -38.78 44.42
N LYS A 217 38.26 -37.86 43.46
CA LYS A 217 38.46 -36.41 43.60
C LYS A 217 37.20 -35.66 43.19
N GLU A 218 36.85 -34.60 43.89
CA GLU A 218 35.79 -33.69 43.42
C GLU A 218 36.34 -32.76 42.35
N LEU A 219 35.50 -32.46 41.36
CA LEU A 219 35.87 -31.63 40.22
C LEU A 219 34.94 -30.43 40.13
N GLU A 220 35.46 -29.27 40.52
CA GLU A 220 34.84 -27.99 40.20
C GLU A 220 35.35 -27.51 38.86
N VAL A 221 34.41 -27.12 38.00
CA VAL A 221 34.71 -26.57 36.69
C VAL A 221 33.87 -25.32 36.54
N GLU A 222 34.56 -24.21 36.34
CA GLU A 222 33.97 -22.94 35.97
C GLU A 222 33.95 -22.82 34.44
N GLY A 223 32.98 -22.08 33.92
CA GLY A 223 32.85 -21.78 32.51
C GLY A 223 31.68 -20.83 32.29
N ASN A 224 31.77 -20.04 31.22
CA ASN A 224 30.76 -19.02 30.90
C ASN A 224 29.58 -19.61 30.11
N HIS A 225 29.76 -20.78 29.50
CA HIS A 225 28.70 -21.52 28.81
C HIS A 225 28.93 -23.05 28.82
N GLU A 226 27.90 -23.83 28.48
CA GLU A 226 27.88 -25.29 28.66
C GLU A 226 28.98 -26.02 27.88
N LEU A 227 29.34 -25.52 26.69
CA LEU A 227 30.45 -26.07 25.90
C LEU A 227 31.82 -25.84 26.54
N GLU A 228 32.07 -24.68 27.16
CA GLU A 228 33.34 -24.35 27.82
C GLU A 228 33.49 -25.20 29.08
N VAL A 229 32.40 -25.38 29.84
CA VAL A 229 32.37 -26.31 30.98
C VAL A 229 32.73 -27.72 30.54
N LEU A 230 32.19 -28.17 29.40
CA LEU A 230 32.48 -29.50 28.87
C LEU A 230 33.95 -29.65 28.41
N GLU A 231 34.50 -28.65 27.73
CA GLU A 231 35.91 -28.62 27.30
C GLU A 231 36.84 -28.67 28.51
N ASN A 232 36.62 -27.83 29.52
CA ASN A 232 37.41 -27.79 30.75
C ASN A 232 37.32 -29.12 31.54
N LEU A 233 36.13 -29.73 31.61
CA LEU A 233 35.96 -31.06 32.22
C LEU A 233 36.82 -32.11 31.50
N PHE A 234 36.81 -32.09 30.17
CA PHE A 234 37.55 -33.06 29.36
C PHE A 234 39.06 -32.88 29.52
N GLU A 235 39.56 -31.64 29.52
CA GLU A 235 40.98 -31.34 29.72
C GLU A 235 41.49 -31.85 31.07
N LYS A 236 40.76 -31.58 32.17
CA LYS A 236 41.12 -32.07 33.52
C LYS A 236 41.15 -33.60 33.61
N VAL A 237 40.20 -34.28 32.97
CA VAL A 237 40.19 -35.75 32.90
C VAL A 237 41.45 -36.26 32.18
N MET A 238 41.82 -35.65 31.05
CA MET A 238 42.98 -36.07 30.26
C MET A 238 44.31 -35.84 30.99
N LEU A 239 44.45 -34.71 31.70
CA LEU A 239 45.62 -34.42 32.53
C LEU A 239 45.81 -35.48 33.62
N GLU A 240 44.75 -35.82 34.35
CA GLU A 240 44.81 -36.81 35.43
C GLU A 240 45.17 -38.22 34.91
N PHE A 241 44.67 -38.60 33.74
CA PHE A 241 45.07 -39.86 33.09
C PHE A 241 46.55 -39.88 32.66
N THR A 242 47.08 -38.74 32.22
CA THR A 242 48.49 -38.66 31.80
C THR A 242 49.44 -38.65 33.00
N GLU A 243 49.06 -38.04 34.12
CA GLU A 243 49.82 -38.09 35.37
C GLU A 243 49.89 -39.52 35.93
N LYS A 244 48.74 -40.20 36.10
CA LYS A 244 48.73 -41.59 36.61
C LYS A 244 49.51 -42.59 35.76
N LYS A 245 49.68 -42.33 34.47
CA LYS A 245 50.45 -43.20 33.57
C LYS A 245 51.96 -42.99 33.70
N LYS A 246 52.42 -41.87 34.27
CA LYS A 246 53.84 -41.63 34.58
C LYS A 246 54.28 -42.27 35.90
N ASP A 247 53.31 -42.58 36.78
CA ASP A 247 53.55 -43.20 38.10
C ASP A 247 53.56 -44.74 38.08
N ILE A 248 53.49 -45.37 36.89
CA ILE A 248 53.54 -46.82 36.65
C ILE A 248 54.73 -47.11 35.74
#